data_AF-A0A2S8FGY1-F1
#
_entry.id   AF-A0A2S8FGY1-F1
#
_cell.length_a   1.000
_cell.length_b   1.000
_cell.length_c   1.000
_cell.angle_alpha   90.00
_cell.angle_beta   90.00
_cell.angle_gamma   90.00
#
_symmetry.space_group_name_H-M   'P 1'
#
loop_
_entity.id
_entity.type
_entity.pdbx_description
1 polymer ?
#
loop_
_entity_poly.entity_id
_entity_poly.type
_entity_poly.pdbx_seq_one_letter_code
_entity_poly.pdbx_strand_id
1 'polypeptide(L)'
;MGGFEMVAPAAQDGINAYRAAPAENGHMLVIWTGPDAEASQKVAAHLHEETKLQFVETPLQDVVEYLQNLHDIPILVNRAELDSSGIDPELTITVNIESLSLPVALDQMTRQHNLGWYIAGGALVITSYDEANLRLSNRIYKLNQLDAVGAAKVITKVISPESWSEQGGKANLAVIRDRNLLVIRQNREGHEAIESLLTQLEQLK
;
A
#
# COMPACT_ATOMS: atom_id res chain seq x y z
N MET A 1 -37.96 -45.96 23.87
CA MET A 1 -37.73 -45.26 22.60
C MET A 1 -37.32 -43.84 22.94
N GLY A 2 -36.11 -43.44 22.55
CA GLY A 2 -35.57 -42.13 22.86
C GLY A 2 -36.12 -41.04 21.94
N GLY A 3 -36.24 -39.85 22.49
CA GLY A 3 -36.35 -38.60 21.75
C GLY A 3 -35.52 -37.57 22.49
N PHE A 4 -34.26 -37.41 22.09
CA PHE A 4 -33.49 -36.22 22.45
C PHE A 4 -34.03 -35.08 21.58
N GLU A 5 -34.83 -34.19 22.19
CA GLU A 5 -35.10 -32.88 21.60
C GLU A 5 -33.79 -32.10 21.61
N MET A 6 -33.13 -32.01 20.45
CA MET A 6 -32.02 -31.06 20.27
C MET A 6 -32.61 -29.66 20.17
N VAL A 7 -32.60 -28.95 21.30
CA VAL A 7 -32.70 -27.49 21.31
C VAL A 7 -31.47 -26.96 20.58
N ALA A 8 -31.68 -26.36 19.39
CA ALA A 8 -30.61 -25.70 18.67
C ALA A 8 -30.05 -24.56 19.55
N PRO A 9 -28.72 -24.49 19.77
CA PRO A 9 -28.15 -23.39 20.53
C PRO A 9 -28.33 -22.08 19.77
N ALA A 10 -28.66 -21.02 20.51
CA ALA A 10 -28.78 -19.67 20.00
C ALA A 10 -27.51 -19.27 19.22
N ALA A 11 -27.69 -18.85 17.97
CA ALA A 11 -26.61 -18.28 17.18
C ALA A 11 -26.24 -16.90 17.75
N GLN A 12 -25.30 -16.87 18.68
CA GLN A 12 -24.52 -15.68 19.03
C GLN A 12 -23.07 -16.08 19.24
N ASP A 13 -22.22 -15.73 18.28
CA ASP A 13 -20.92 -15.09 18.49
C ASP A 13 -20.22 -14.89 17.14
N GLY A 14 -20.74 -13.95 16.35
CA GLY A 14 -19.94 -13.29 15.33
C GLY A 14 -19.29 -12.09 15.98
N ILE A 15 -17.96 -12.00 15.97
CA ILE A 15 -17.19 -10.88 16.51
C ILE A 15 -17.80 -9.57 15.97
N ASN A 16 -18.40 -8.78 16.87
CA ASN A 16 -18.96 -7.46 16.59
C ASN A 16 -17.81 -6.45 16.39
N ALA A 17 -17.15 -6.54 15.23
CA ALA A 17 -16.09 -5.61 14.81
C ALA A 17 -16.62 -4.54 13.84
N TYR A 18 -17.85 -4.05 14.00
CA TYR A 18 -18.43 -3.05 13.10
C TYR A 18 -18.85 -1.75 13.76
N ARG A 19 -18.38 -0.66 13.15
CA ARG A 19 -19.23 0.49 12.80
C ARG A 19 -19.06 0.73 11.30
N ALA A 20 -20.10 0.43 10.51
CA ALA A 20 -20.10 0.76 9.09
C ALA A 20 -20.43 2.25 8.94
N ALA A 21 -19.55 3.03 8.32
CA ALA A 21 -20.03 4.10 7.49
C ALA A 21 -20.44 3.49 6.13
N PRO A 22 -21.58 3.90 5.54
CA PRO A 22 -21.82 3.67 4.12
C PRO A 22 -20.63 4.22 3.33
N ALA A 23 -20.31 3.63 2.17
CA ALA A 23 -19.39 4.31 1.26
C ALA A 23 -20.14 5.56 0.75
N GLU A 24 -20.02 6.69 1.45
CA GLU A 24 -20.88 7.85 1.21
C GLU A 24 -20.65 8.50 -0.16
N ASN A 25 -19.60 8.13 -0.90
CA ASN A 25 -19.22 8.83 -2.13
C ASN A 25 -19.16 7.96 -3.40
N GLY A 26 -19.58 6.68 -3.37
CA GLY A 26 -19.61 5.86 -4.59
C GLY A 26 -18.21 5.62 -5.22
N HIS A 27 -17.16 5.61 -4.41
CA HIS A 27 -15.80 5.25 -4.85
C HIS A 27 -15.30 4.02 -4.07
N MET A 28 -14.41 3.26 -4.69
CA MET A 28 -13.65 2.21 -4.00
C MET A 28 -12.93 2.80 -2.77
N LEU A 29 -12.97 2.09 -1.65
CA LEU A 29 -12.25 2.48 -0.43
C LEU A 29 -11.08 1.53 -0.16
N VAL A 30 -9.92 2.09 0.16
CA VAL A 30 -8.73 1.35 0.58
C VAL A 30 -8.46 1.64 2.05
N ILE A 31 -8.41 0.60 2.86
CA ILE A 31 -8.24 0.68 4.31
C ILE A 31 -6.96 -0.04 4.69
N TRP A 32 -6.04 0.64 5.35
CA TRP A 32 -4.82 0.03 5.89
C TRP A 32 -5.17 -0.84 7.10
N THR A 33 -4.42 -1.92 7.31
CA THR A 33 -4.63 -2.82 8.46
C THR A 33 -3.31 -3.19 9.11
N GLY A 34 -3.35 -3.43 10.43
CA GLY A 34 -2.17 -3.66 11.24
C GLY A 34 -2.09 -2.72 12.44
N PRO A 35 -1.11 -2.90 13.32
CA PRO A 35 -0.93 -2.08 14.54
C PRO A 35 -0.66 -0.60 14.24
N ASP A 36 -0.13 -0.30 13.05
CA ASP A 36 0.22 1.04 12.58
C ASP A 36 -0.76 1.61 11.55
N ALA A 37 -1.89 0.92 11.30
CA ALA A 37 -2.81 1.22 10.21
C ALA A 37 -3.28 2.68 10.16
N GLU A 38 -3.70 3.23 11.31
CA GLU A 38 -4.20 4.62 11.36
C GLU A 38 -3.09 5.62 10.97
N ALA A 39 -1.87 5.43 11.47
CA ALA A 39 -0.76 6.31 11.19
C ALA A 39 -0.29 6.17 9.74
N SER A 40 -0.18 4.94 9.23
CA SER A 40 0.19 4.66 7.84
C SER A 40 -0.85 5.17 6.85
N GLN A 41 -2.15 5.12 7.20
CA GLN A 41 -3.21 5.70 6.39
C GLN A 41 -3.16 7.23 6.35
N LYS A 42 -2.78 7.88 7.46
CA LYS A 42 -2.56 9.34 7.48
C LYS A 42 -1.42 9.75 6.55
N VAL A 43 -0.29 9.04 6.58
CA VAL A 43 0.82 9.29 5.65
C VAL A 43 0.38 9.08 4.20
N ALA A 44 -0.31 7.97 3.91
CA ALA A 44 -0.79 7.68 2.57
C ALA A 44 -1.72 8.77 2.00
N ALA A 45 -2.53 9.42 2.85
CA ALA A 45 -3.42 10.49 2.42
C ALA A 45 -2.67 11.75 1.92
N HIS A 46 -1.51 12.07 2.50
CA HIS A 46 -0.68 13.21 2.10
C HIS A 46 0.10 12.95 0.80
N LEU A 47 0.25 11.69 0.41
CA LEU A 47 0.98 11.34 -0.81
C LEU A 47 0.30 11.84 -2.10
N HIS A 48 -0.99 12.19 -2.07
CA HIS A 48 -1.67 12.69 -3.26
C HIS A 48 -1.34 14.14 -3.61
N GLU A 49 -0.55 14.83 -2.78
CA GLU A 49 -0.17 16.22 -3.01
C GLU A 49 0.85 16.37 -4.14
N GLU A 50 0.69 17.44 -4.92
CA GLU A 50 1.67 17.82 -5.94
C GLU A 50 2.96 18.30 -5.29
N THR A 51 4.08 17.90 -5.90
CA THR A 51 5.42 18.15 -5.41
C THR A 51 6.28 18.72 -6.53
N LYS A 52 7.06 19.75 -6.20
CA LYS A 52 8.10 20.31 -7.07
C LYS A 52 9.46 20.06 -6.46
N LEU A 53 10.34 19.36 -7.17
CA LEU A 53 11.68 19.01 -6.69
C LEU A 53 12.75 19.56 -7.63
N GLN A 54 13.72 20.28 -7.08
CA GLN A 54 14.86 20.80 -7.83
C GLN A 54 16.13 20.61 -7.00
N PHE A 55 16.77 19.46 -7.19
CA PHE A 55 18.00 19.09 -6.50
C PHE A 55 19.12 18.89 -7.50
N VAL A 56 20.30 19.36 -7.14
CA VAL A 56 21.55 19.20 -7.90
C VAL A 56 22.62 18.78 -6.91
N GLU A 57 23.11 17.55 -7.06
CA GLU A 57 24.11 16.93 -6.18
C GLU A 57 23.80 17.14 -4.67
N THR A 58 22.52 17.07 -4.31
CA THR A 58 22.07 17.39 -2.94
C THR A 58 22.09 16.11 -2.08
N PRO A 59 22.69 16.11 -0.89
CA PRO A 59 22.72 14.93 -0.02
C PRO A 59 21.32 14.36 0.25
N LEU A 60 21.17 13.03 0.23
CA LEU A 60 19.88 12.38 0.48
C LEU A 60 19.25 12.83 1.80
N GLN A 61 20.06 13.08 2.82
CA GLN A 61 19.58 13.55 4.12
C GLN A 61 18.89 14.91 4.03
N ASP A 62 19.45 15.85 3.26
CA ASP A 62 18.90 17.20 3.08
C ASP A 62 17.62 17.14 2.24
N VAL A 63 17.59 16.25 1.23
CA VAL A 63 16.39 15.98 0.42
C VAL A 63 15.26 15.43 1.28
N VAL A 64 15.57 14.49 2.17
CA VAL A 64 14.59 13.93 3.11
C VAL A 64 14.07 14.99 4.07
N GLU A 65 14.94 15.83 4.63
CA GLU A 65 14.53 16.94 5.49
C GLU A 65 13.63 17.93 4.75
N TYR A 66 13.96 18.28 3.51
CA TYR A 66 13.12 19.12 2.66
C TYR A 66 11.73 18.51 2.45
N LEU A 67 11.65 17.23 2.09
CA LEU A 67 10.38 16.54 1.84
C LEU A 67 9.51 16.42 3.10
N GLN A 68 10.12 16.17 4.26
CA GLN A 68 9.40 16.14 5.54
C GLN A 68 8.74 17.49 5.83
N ASN A 69 9.48 18.58 5.64
CA ASN A 69 8.98 19.93 5.87
C ASN A 69 7.93 20.35 4.84
N LEU A 70 8.07 19.89 3.58
CA LEU A 70 7.14 20.23 2.51
C LEU A 70 5.76 19.56 2.69
N HIS A 71 5.74 18.29 3.09
CA HIS A 71 4.51 17.48 3.15
C HIS A 71 4.01 17.20 4.57
N ASP A 72 4.70 17.69 5.59
CA ASP A 72 4.35 17.49 7.01
C ASP A 72 4.17 16.00 7.38
N ILE A 73 5.01 15.13 6.81
CA ILE A 73 5.03 13.69 7.10
C ILE A 73 6.39 13.24 7.63
N PRO A 74 6.44 12.28 8.58
CA PRO A 74 7.70 11.68 8.99
C PRO A 74 8.31 10.87 7.84
N ILE A 75 9.59 11.13 7.52
CA ILE A 75 10.36 10.39 6.52
C ILE A 75 11.66 9.89 7.16
N LEU A 76 11.89 8.58 7.10
CA LEU A 76 13.05 7.92 7.68
C LEU A 76 13.90 7.29 6.59
N VAL A 77 15.23 7.33 6.77
CA VAL A 77 16.17 6.60 5.93
C VAL A 77 16.66 5.38 6.70
N ASN A 78 16.47 4.19 6.15
CA ASN A 78 16.99 2.95 6.73
C ASN A 78 18.48 2.80 6.41
N ARG A 79 19.32 3.59 7.09
CA ARG A 79 20.77 3.65 6.85
C ARG A 79 21.45 2.28 7.00
N ALA A 80 21.04 1.49 7.99
CA ALA A 80 21.59 0.16 8.21
C ALA A 80 21.42 -0.75 6.98
N GLU A 81 20.27 -0.68 6.31
CA GLU A 81 20.02 -1.44 5.09
C GLU A 81 20.75 -0.84 3.88
N LEU A 82 20.87 0.49 3.78
CA LEU A 82 21.64 1.12 2.72
C LEU A 82 23.11 0.67 2.78
N ASP A 83 23.70 0.70 3.98
CA ASP A 83 25.06 0.23 4.22
C ASP A 83 25.24 -1.25 3.85
N SER A 84 24.32 -2.13 4.26
CA SER A 84 24.39 -3.56 3.93
C SER A 84 24.14 -3.87 2.45
N SER A 85 23.37 -3.03 1.77
CA SER A 85 23.15 -3.07 0.32
C SER A 85 24.28 -2.40 -0.48
N GLY A 86 25.31 -1.87 0.18
CA GLY A 86 26.45 -1.20 -0.47
C GLY A 86 26.10 0.13 -1.13
N ILE A 87 25.02 0.78 -0.69
CA ILE A 87 24.59 2.11 -1.14
C ILE A 87 25.34 3.14 -0.30
N ASP A 88 25.95 4.12 -0.97
CA ASP A 88 26.76 5.16 -0.34
C ASP A 88 25.93 5.97 0.68
N PRO A 89 26.35 6.08 1.96
CA PRO A 89 25.68 6.92 2.94
C PRO A 89 25.71 8.42 2.59
N GLU A 90 26.66 8.86 1.77
CA GLU A 90 26.79 10.24 1.27
C GLU A 90 26.17 10.41 -0.13
N LEU A 91 25.27 9.50 -0.52
CA LEU A 91 24.55 9.56 -1.79
C LEU A 91 23.93 10.94 -2.01
N THR A 92 24.25 11.54 -3.16
CA THR A 92 23.65 12.77 -3.62
C THR A 92 22.56 12.49 -4.66
N ILE A 93 21.51 13.30 -4.60
CA ILE A 93 20.35 13.23 -5.46
C ILE A 93 20.39 14.40 -6.43
N THR A 94 20.20 14.09 -7.72
CA THR A 94 19.95 15.09 -8.75
C THR A 94 18.63 14.77 -9.41
N VAL A 95 17.67 15.69 -9.35
CA VAL A 95 16.35 15.53 -9.95
C VAL A 95 15.72 16.90 -10.20
N ASN A 96 15.02 17.02 -11.32
CA ASN A 96 14.24 18.20 -11.65
C ASN A 96 12.81 17.78 -12.04
N ILE A 97 11.86 18.13 -11.18
CA ILE A 97 10.43 17.81 -11.29
C ILE A 97 9.65 19.11 -11.09
N GLU A 98 8.86 19.49 -12.08
CA GLU A 98 8.09 20.74 -12.06
C GLU A 98 6.74 20.58 -11.35
N SER A 99 6.00 19.51 -11.65
CA SER A 99 4.79 19.09 -10.92
C SER A 99 4.54 17.60 -11.17
N LEU A 100 4.62 16.81 -10.10
CA LEU A 100 4.20 15.41 -10.03
C LEU A 100 3.61 15.14 -8.64
N SER A 101 2.73 14.14 -8.50
CA SER A 101 2.35 13.65 -7.17
C SER A 101 3.55 13.08 -6.44
N LEU A 102 3.60 13.22 -5.12
CA LEU A 102 4.73 12.77 -4.29
C LEU A 102 5.19 11.31 -4.57
N PRO A 103 4.31 10.28 -4.71
CA PRO A 103 4.71 8.93 -5.06
C PRO A 103 5.53 8.81 -6.34
N VAL A 104 5.10 9.53 -7.38
CA VAL A 104 5.76 9.50 -8.69
C VAL A 104 7.09 10.25 -8.62
N ALA A 105 7.13 11.37 -7.90
CA ALA A 105 8.36 12.12 -7.66
C ALA A 105 9.39 11.29 -6.87
N LEU A 106 8.94 10.59 -5.82
CA LEU A 106 9.75 9.66 -5.05
C LEU A 106 10.24 8.50 -5.91
N ASP A 107 9.38 7.86 -6.69
CA ASP A 107 9.78 6.77 -7.58
C ASP A 107 10.84 7.19 -8.59
N GLN A 108 10.67 8.37 -9.19
CA GLN A 108 11.67 8.92 -10.11
C GLN A 108 13.01 9.19 -9.40
N MET A 109 12.95 9.75 -8.19
CA MET A 109 14.13 10.06 -7.39
C MET A 109 14.84 8.80 -6.90
N THR A 110 14.12 7.78 -6.43
CA THR A 110 14.72 6.61 -5.77
C THR A 110 15.23 5.57 -6.77
N ARG A 111 14.50 5.35 -7.87
CA ARG A 111 14.84 4.29 -8.85
C ARG A 111 16.21 4.45 -9.49
N GLN A 112 16.65 5.68 -9.77
CA GLN A 112 17.96 5.95 -10.37
C GLN A 112 19.15 5.62 -9.43
N HIS A 113 18.90 5.44 -8.13
CA HIS A 113 19.92 5.18 -7.11
C HIS A 113 19.78 3.82 -6.43
N ASN A 114 19.03 2.88 -7.04
CA ASN A 114 18.72 1.57 -6.44
C ASN A 114 18.04 1.68 -5.06
N LEU A 115 17.32 2.78 -4.83
CA LEU A 115 16.51 3.01 -3.65
C LEU A 115 15.05 2.66 -3.93
N GLY A 116 14.33 2.31 -2.88
CA GLY A 116 12.88 2.17 -2.87
C GLY A 116 12.31 2.77 -1.59
N TRP A 117 10.99 2.83 -1.53
CA TRP A 117 10.30 3.34 -0.35
C TRP A 117 9.03 2.55 -0.06
N TYR A 118 8.61 2.60 1.20
CA TYR A 118 7.36 2.03 1.69
C TYR A 118 6.84 2.84 2.87
N ILE A 119 5.60 2.60 3.29
CA ILE A 119 5.04 3.20 4.50
C ILE A 119 4.96 2.14 5.59
N ALA A 120 5.49 2.44 6.76
CA ALA A 120 5.34 1.61 7.95
C ALA A 120 5.50 2.45 9.21
N GLY A 121 4.76 2.09 10.27
CA GLY A 121 4.87 2.74 11.57
C GLY A 121 4.45 4.21 11.56
N GLY A 122 3.66 4.65 10.57
CA GLY A 122 3.30 6.06 10.42
C GLY A 122 4.41 6.94 9.85
N ALA A 123 5.39 6.35 9.16
CA ALA A 123 6.43 7.08 8.44
C ALA A 123 6.60 6.54 7.03
N LEU A 124 7.06 7.40 6.12
CA LEU A 124 7.61 6.98 4.85
C LEU A 124 9.07 6.55 5.09
N VAL A 125 9.42 5.33 4.69
CA VAL A 125 10.76 4.79 4.88
C VAL A 125 11.44 4.66 3.51
N ILE A 126 12.56 5.37 3.33
CA ILE A 126 13.46 5.22 2.19
C ILE A 126 14.53 4.17 2.54
N THR A 127 14.72 3.20 1.66
CA THR A 127 15.63 2.06 1.87
C THR A 127 16.14 1.54 0.51
N SER A 128 16.81 0.38 0.48
CA SER A 128 17.21 -0.23 -0.79
C SER A 128 15.97 -0.68 -1.58
N TYR A 129 16.07 -0.71 -2.91
CA TYR A 129 14.95 -1.13 -3.76
C TYR A 129 14.48 -2.55 -3.43
N ASP A 130 15.42 -3.47 -3.18
CA ASP A 130 15.11 -4.85 -2.83
C ASP A 130 14.38 -4.95 -1.49
N GLU A 131 14.85 -4.24 -0.46
CA GLU A 131 14.19 -4.25 0.85
C GLU A 131 12.78 -3.67 0.77
N ALA A 132 12.59 -2.55 0.06
CA ALA A 132 11.26 -1.97 -0.13
C ALA A 132 10.29 -2.96 -0.79
N ASN A 133 10.77 -3.79 -1.73
CA ASN A 133 9.95 -4.79 -2.39
C ASN A 133 9.61 -6.00 -1.52
N LEU A 134 10.39 -6.28 -0.48
CA LEU A 134 10.10 -7.33 0.51
C LEU A 134 9.08 -6.88 1.56
N ARG A 135 8.83 -5.58 1.68
CA ARG A 135 7.92 -5.00 2.69
C ARG A 135 6.47 -5.11 2.22
N LEU A 136 5.78 -6.11 2.76
CA LEU A 136 4.38 -6.39 2.48
C LEU A 136 3.47 -5.73 3.52
N SER A 137 2.45 -5.02 3.05
CA SER A 137 1.37 -4.46 3.88
C SER A 137 0.06 -5.19 3.63
N ASN A 138 -0.87 -5.13 4.58
CA ASN A 138 -2.21 -5.67 4.42
C ASN A 138 -3.21 -4.51 4.23
N ARG A 139 -3.98 -4.53 3.14
CA ARG A 139 -5.03 -3.55 2.86
C ARG A 139 -6.36 -4.23 2.58
N ILE A 140 -7.45 -3.63 3.06
CA ILE A 140 -8.81 -4.01 2.72
C ILE A 140 -9.31 -3.08 1.62
N TYR A 141 -9.76 -3.66 0.51
CA TYR A 141 -10.39 -2.98 -0.60
C TYR A 141 -11.89 -3.23 -0.55
N LYS A 142 -12.67 -2.17 -0.35
CA LYS A 142 -14.12 -2.20 -0.54
C LYS A 142 -14.42 -1.73 -1.95
N LEU A 143 -14.82 -2.68 -2.80
CA LEU A 143 -15.11 -2.38 -4.21
C LEU A 143 -16.48 -1.72 -4.34
N ASN A 144 -16.62 -0.81 -5.31
CA ASN A 144 -17.90 -0.16 -5.56
C ASN A 144 -18.71 -0.93 -6.60
N GLN A 145 -18.24 -0.95 -7.85
CA GLN A 145 -19.02 -1.52 -8.97
C GLN A 145 -18.50 -2.85 -9.51
N LEU A 146 -17.31 -3.26 -9.08
CA LEU A 146 -16.68 -4.51 -9.48
C LEU A 146 -17.08 -5.63 -8.53
N ASP A 147 -17.33 -6.82 -9.09
CA ASP A 147 -17.50 -8.04 -8.30
C ASP A 147 -16.14 -8.52 -7.79
N ALA A 148 -16.03 -8.73 -6.47
CA ALA A 148 -14.78 -9.09 -5.82
C ALA A 148 -14.19 -10.42 -6.34
N VAL A 149 -15.02 -11.40 -6.71
CA VAL A 149 -14.52 -12.68 -7.25
C VAL A 149 -13.92 -12.48 -8.65
N GLY A 150 -14.58 -11.68 -9.49
CA GLY A 150 -14.08 -11.28 -10.81
C GLY A 150 -12.80 -10.47 -10.72
N ALA A 151 -12.80 -9.41 -9.89
CA ALA A 151 -11.66 -8.52 -9.67
C ALA A 151 -10.42 -9.30 -9.19
N ALA A 152 -10.60 -10.19 -8.21
CA ALA A 152 -9.54 -11.05 -7.70
C ALA A 152 -8.83 -11.84 -8.81
N LYS A 153 -9.60 -12.45 -9.73
CA LYS A 153 -9.04 -13.24 -10.83
C LYS A 153 -8.22 -12.40 -11.81
N VAL A 154 -8.59 -11.15 -12.03
CA VAL A 154 -7.84 -10.25 -12.92
C VAL A 154 -6.58 -9.78 -12.21
N ILE A 155 -6.69 -9.36 -10.94
CA ILE A 155 -5.55 -8.94 -10.11
C ILE A 155 -4.47 -10.00 -10.10
N THR A 156 -4.79 -11.25 -9.75
CA THR A 156 -3.78 -12.31 -9.60
C THR A 156 -3.12 -12.73 -10.93
N LYS A 157 -3.74 -12.41 -12.06
CA LYS A 157 -3.21 -12.69 -13.41
C LYS A 157 -2.40 -11.55 -14.01
N VAL A 158 -2.65 -10.31 -13.61
CA VAL A 158 -2.07 -9.12 -14.24
C VAL A 158 -0.98 -8.51 -13.36
N ILE A 159 -1.16 -8.50 -12.04
CA ILE A 159 -0.24 -7.83 -11.12
C ILE A 159 0.75 -8.85 -10.59
N SER A 160 2.02 -8.74 -11.01
CA SER A 160 3.16 -9.59 -10.59
C SER A 160 2.75 -11.03 -10.29
N PRO A 161 2.32 -11.82 -11.30
CA PRO A 161 1.72 -13.14 -11.08
C PRO A 161 2.56 -14.07 -10.19
N GLU A 162 3.88 -14.02 -10.31
CA GLU A 162 4.86 -14.76 -9.51
C GLU A 162 4.91 -14.35 -8.03
N SER A 163 4.42 -13.17 -7.69
CA SER A 163 4.41 -12.67 -6.31
C SER A 163 3.36 -13.34 -5.42
N TRP A 164 2.30 -13.91 -6.00
CA TRP A 164 1.19 -14.52 -5.26
C TRP A 164 1.55 -15.89 -4.69
N SER A 165 1.01 -16.21 -3.51
CA SER A 165 1.27 -17.48 -2.82
C SER A 165 0.87 -18.72 -3.63
N GLU A 166 -0.16 -18.61 -4.47
CA GLU A 166 -0.57 -19.68 -5.38
C GLU A 166 0.50 -20.01 -6.44
N GLN A 167 1.40 -19.05 -6.72
CA GLN A 167 2.53 -19.19 -7.65
C GLN A 167 3.88 -19.27 -6.93
N GLY A 168 3.88 -19.49 -5.60
CA GLY A 168 5.09 -19.64 -4.79
C GLY A 168 5.66 -18.34 -4.20
N GLY A 169 5.02 -17.20 -4.43
CA GLY A 169 5.40 -15.93 -3.84
C GLY A 169 4.87 -15.72 -2.40
N LYS A 170 5.04 -14.51 -1.87
CA LYS A 170 4.68 -14.14 -0.49
C LYS A 170 3.41 -13.29 -0.37
N ALA A 171 2.91 -12.76 -1.49
CA ALA A 171 1.67 -11.98 -1.54
C ALA A 171 0.45 -12.89 -1.39
N ASN A 172 -0.65 -12.34 -0.91
CA ASN A 172 -1.88 -13.09 -0.69
C ASN A 172 -3.11 -12.22 -0.99
N LEU A 173 -4.17 -12.83 -1.48
CA LEU A 173 -5.46 -12.19 -1.74
C LEU A 173 -6.57 -13.10 -1.23
N ALA A 174 -7.43 -12.55 -0.38
CA ALA A 174 -8.64 -13.20 0.09
C ALA A 174 -9.88 -12.40 -0.35
N VAL A 175 -10.95 -13.11 -0.71
CA VAL A 175 -12.23 -12.52 -1.12
C VAL A 175 -13.27 -12.72 -0.03
N ILE A 176 -13.89 -11.63 0.42
CA ILE A 176 -15.05 -11.65 1.34
C ILE A 176 -16.29 -11.34 0.50
N ARG A 177 -16.95 -12.41 0.04
CA ARG A 177 -17.99 -12.33 -1.01
C ARG A 177 -19.25 -11.59 -0.57
N ASP A 178 -19.72 -11.85 0.65
CA ASP A 178 -20.95 -11.27 1.21
C ASP A 178 -20.89 -9.74 1.37
N ARG A 179 -19.67 -9.17 1.39
CA ARG A 179 -19.43 -7.73 1.57
C ARG A 179 -18.72 -7.06 0.41
N ASN A 180 -18.48 -7.79 -0.68
CA ASN A 180 -17.74 -7.32 -1.85
C ASN A 180 -16.37 -6.71 -1.51
N LEU A 181 -15.60 -7.38 -0.63
CA LEU A 181 -14.28 -6.93 -0.19
C LEU A 181 -13.16 -7.83 -0.70
N LEU A 182 -11.99 -7.23 -0.90
CA LEU A 182 -10.72 -7.93 -1.04
C LEU A 182 -9.84 -7.60 0.16
N VAL A 183 -9.19 -8.61 0.73
CA VAL A 183 -8.11 -8.43 1.70
C VAL A 183 -6.83 -8.84 1.01
N ILE A 184 -5.93 -7.87 0.79
CA ILE A 184 -4.75 -8.07 -0.03
C ILE A 184 -3.51 -7.78 0.80
N ARG A 185 -2.58 -8.74 0.78
CA ARG A 185 -1.22 -8.58 1.26
C ARG A 185 -0.28 -8.44 0.07
N GLN A 186 0.32 -7.27 -0.11
CA GLN A 186 1.24 -7.00 -1.22
C GLN A 186 2.27 -5.93 -0.83
N ASN A 187 3.35 -5.79 -1.61
CA ASN A 187 4.27 -4.65 -1.45
C ASN A 187 3.60 -3.36 -1.95
N ARG A 188 4.27 -2.22 -1.72
CA ARG A 188 3.77 -0.89 -2.13
C ARG A 188 3.43 -0.86 -3.63
N GLU A 189 4.37 -1.23 -4.48
CA GLU A 189 4.20 -1.16 -5.95
C GLU A 189 3.02 -2.01 -6.42
N GLY A 190 2.87 -3.22 -5.88
CA GLY A 190 1.75 -4.08 -6.24
C GLY A 190 0.41 -3.53 -5.74
N HIS A 191 0.36 -2.87 -4.58
CA HIS A 191 -0.85 -2.17 -4.15
C HIS A 191 -1.22 -1.00 -5.07
N GLU A 192 -0.25 -0.18 -5.47
CA GLU A 192 -0.48 0.93 -6.42
C GLU A 192 -0.96 0.42 -7.78
N ALA A 193 -0.36 -0.67 -8.28
CA ALA A 193 -0.77 -1.30 -9.53
C ALA A 193 -2.19 -1.89 -9.45
N ILE A 194 -2.57 -2.47 -8.30
CA ILE A 194 -3.94 -2.94 -8.03
C ILE A 194 -4.92 -1.76 -8.02
N GLU A 195 -4.58 -0.68 -7.31
CA GLU A 195 -5.44 0.51 -7.20
C GLU A 195 -5.67 1.16 -8.57
N SER A 196 -4.61 1.28 -9.37
CA SER A 196 -4.68 1.78 -10.74
C SER A 196 -5.56 0.88 -11.63
N LEU A 197 -5.34 -0.43 -11.61
CA LEU A 197 -6.13 -1.39 -12.38
C LEU A 197 -7.62 -1.35 -12.02
N LEU A 198 -7.94 -1.40 -10.72
CA LEU A 198 -9.33 -1.38 -10.26
C LEU A 198 -10.03 -0.07 -10.61
N THR A 199 -9.34 1.06 -10.45
CA THR A 199 -9.88 2.37 -10.82
C THR A 199 -10.19 2.45 -12.32
N GLN A 200 -9.28 1.98 -13.18
CA GLN A 200 -9.51 1.95 -14.63
C GLN A 200 -10.66 1.02 -15.02
N LEU A 201 -10.77 -0.15 -14.40
CA LEU A 201 -11.88 -1.07 -14.63
C LEU A 201 -13.24 -0.50 -14.20
N GLU A 202 -13.28 0.32 -13.15
CA GLU A 202 -14.50 1.03 -12.74
C GLU A 202 -14.89 2.14 -13.73
N GLN A 203 -13.93 2.79 -14.39
CA GLN A 203 -14.17 3.87 -15.35
C GLN A 203 -14.58 3.41 -16.76
N LEU A 204 -14.28 2.16 -17.14
CA LEU A 204 -14.58 1.62 -18.48
C LEU A 204 -16.06 1.17 -18.66
N LYS A 205 -16.95 1.51 -17.73
CA LYS A 205 -18.38 1.22 -17.80
C LYS A 205 -19.19 2.40 -18.34
#